data_AF-A0A4D8XNW0-F1
#
_entry.id   AF-A0A4D8XNW0-F1
#
_cell.length_a   1.000
_cell.length_b   1.000
_cell.length_c   1.000
_cell.angle_alpha   90.00
_cell.angle_beta   90.00
_cell.angle_gamma   90.00
#
_symmetry.space_group_name_H-M   'P 1'
#
loop_
_entity.id
_entity.type
_entity.pdbx_description
1 polymer ?
#
loop_
_entity_poly.entity_id
_entity_poly.type
_entity_poly.pdbx_seq_one_letter_code
_entity_poly.pdbx_strand_id
1 'polypeptide(L)' 'MTKLLYLQDMTLLKSSARVLAVDSVTRTVILDHTPFYPQGGGQPSDKGTIIIGGGDCAVFEVTSVK' A
#
# COMPACT_ATOMS: atom_id res chain seq x y z
N MET A 1 1.17 7.41 -11.84
CA MET A 1 0.91 8.13 -10.58
C MET A 1 -0.02 7.26 -9.75
N THR A 2 0.35 6.99 -8.49
CA THR A 2 -0.45 6.16 -7.58
C THR A 2 -1.63 6.98 -7.04
N LYS A 3 -2.85 6.45 -7.08
CA LYS A 3 -4.02 7.13 -6.50
C LYS A 3 -4.08 6.90 -4.99
N LEU A 4 -4.12 8.00 -4.23
CA LEU A 4 -4.13 8.00 -2.76
C LEU A 4 -5.58 7.94 -2.24
N LEU A 5 -6.07 6.75 -1.90
CA LEU A 5 -7.47 6.57 -1.49
C LEU A 5 -7.76 7.19 -0.12
N TYR A 6 -6.77 7.23 0.78
CA TYR A 6 -6.90 7.85 2.11
C TYR A 6 -7.18 9.36 2.07
N LEU A 7 -6.89 10.05 0.95
CA LEU A 7 -7.27 11.46 0.78
C LEU A 7 -8.74 11.64 0.41
N GLN A 8 -9.39 10.59 -0.12
CA GLN A 8 -10.77 10.62 -0.56
C GLN A 8 -11.71 10.14 0.54
N ASP A 9 -11.31 9.08 1.25
CA ASP A 9 -12.07 8.50 2.35
C ASP A 9 -11.10 7.86 3.35
N MET A 10 -10.93 8.48 4.51
CA MET A 10 -10.05 7.96 5.58
C MET A 10 -10.62 6.72 6.27
N THR A 11 -11.89 6.38 6.05
CA THR A 11 -12.52 5.17 6.62
C THR A 11 -12.26 3.92 5.77
N LEU A 12 -11.71 4.10 4.55
CA LEU A 12 -11.45 3.00 3.63
C LEU A 12 -10.16 2.25 4.00
N LEU A 13 -10.28 1.19 4.80
CA LEU A 13 -9.14 0.40 5.28
C LEU A 13 -8.72 -0.76 4.35
N LYS A 14 -9.46 -0.99 3.26
CA LYS A 14 -9.21 -2.11 2.32
C LYS A 14 -9.58 -1.72 0.89
N SER A 15 -8.75 -2.08 -0.07
CA SER A 15 -9.05 -1.96 -1.50
C SER A 15 -8.45 -3.11 -2.31
N SER A 16 -8.96 -3.32 -3.54
CA SER A 16 -8.33 -4.22 -4.51
C SER A 16 -7.53 -3.40 -5.51
N ALA A 17 -6.21 -3.57 -5.54
CA ALA A 17 -5.31 -2.81 -6.40
C ALA A 17 -4.61 -3.68 -7.44
N ARG A 18 -4.16 -3.07 -8.53
CA ARG A 18 -3.31 -3.71 -9.53
C ARG A 18 -1.84 -3.45 -9.19
N VAL A 19 -1.05 -4.52 -9.17
CA VAL A 19 0.42 -4.39 -9.13
C VAL A 19 0.91 -3.83 -10.46
N LEU A 20 1.57 -2.69 -10.40
CA LEU A 20 2.21 -2.03 -11.54
C LEU A 20 3.65 -2.50 -11.72
N ALA A 21 4.37 -2.72 -10.62
CA ALA A 21 5.74 -3.22 -10.63
C ALA A 21 6.12 -3.87 -9.29
N VAL A 22 7.16 -4.69 -9.32
CA VAL A 22 7.78 -5.29 -8.14
C VAL A 22 9.28 -5.07 -8.22
N ASP A 23 9.86 -4.57 -7.13
CA ASP A 23 11.31 -4.48 -6.95
C ASP A 23 11.73 -5.50 -5.90
N SER A 24 12.41 -6.56 -6.35
CA SER A 24 12.87 -7.65 -5.49
C SER A 24 14.08 -7.28 -4.64
N VAL A 25 14.87 -6.27 -5.05
CA VAL A 25 16.06 -5.82 -4.32
C VAL A 25 15.64 -5.08 -3.07
N THR A 26 14.68 -4.16 -3.22
CA THR A 26 14.15 -3.37 -2.10
C THR A 26 12.95 -4.02 -1.41
N ARG A 27 12.44 -5.15 -1.95
CA ARG A 27 11.21 -5.83 -1.51
C ARG A 27 9.99 -4.91 -1.52
N THR A 28 9.89 -4.09 -2.57
CA THR A 28 8.83 -3.08 -2.73
C THR A 28 7.83 -3.50 -3.80
N VAL A 29 6.55 -3.23 -3.56
CA VAL A 29 5.47 -3.40 -4.54
C VAL A 29 4.89 -2.03 -4.89
N ILE A 30 4.74 -1.75 -6.18
CA ILE A 30 4.13 -0.52 -6.68
C ILE A 30 2.71 -0.84 -7.13
N LEU A 31 1.73 -0.11 -6.61
CA LEU A 31 0.30 -0.29 -6.88
C LEU A 31 -0.25 0.90 -7.67
N ASP A 32 -1.35 0.70 -8.39
CA ASP A 32 -2.07 1.79 -9.07
C ASP A 32 -2.82 2.70 -8.09
N HIS A 33 -3.23 2.16 -6.94
CA HIS A 33 -3.86 2.90 -5.85
C HIS A 33 -3.68 2.22 -4.50
N THR A 34 -3.81 2.97 -3.41
CA THR A 34 -3.59 2.45 -2.04
C THR A 34 -4.44 3.19 -0.99
N PRO A 35 -5.00 2.47 0.00
CA PRO A 35 -5.59 3.08 1.20
C PRO A 35 -4.53 3.42 2.27
N PHE A 36 -3.30 2.94 2.13
CA PHE A 36 -2.27 3.07 3.16
C PHE A 36 -1.54 4.40 3.09
N TYR A 37 -1.42 5.07 4.22
CA TYR A 37 -0.65 6.29 4.41
C TYR A 37 0.86 5.99 4.60
N PRO A 38 1.77 6.63 3.84
CA PRO A 38 3.20 6.53 4.08
C PRO A 38 3.64 7.30 5.31
N GLN A 39 4.79 6.95 5.88
CA GLN A 39 5.39 7.75 6.96
C GLN A 39 5.63 9.21 6.51
N GLY A 40 5.17 10.19 7.31
CA GLY A 40 5.30 11.60 6.97
C GLY A 40 4.80 12.55 8.05
N GLY A 41 5.37 13.75 8.15
CA GLY A 41 4.89 14.81 9.06
C GLY A 41 4.96 14.48 10.56
N GLY A 42 5.79 13.51 10.95
CA GLY A 42 5.84 12.99 12.32
C GLY A 42 4.81 11.89 12.62
N GLN A 43 3.92 11.59 11.68
CA GLN A 43 2.97 10.49 11.78
C GLN A 43 3.62 9.17 11.34
N PRO A 44 3.47 8.09 12.12
CA PRO A 44 3.88 6.74 11.72
C PRO A 44 3.17 6.28 10.44
N SER A 45 3.85 5.45 9.65
CA SER A 45 3.23 4.80 8.50
C SER A 45 2.15 3.80 8.91
N ASP A 46 1.19 3.60 8.01
CA ASP A 46 0.26 2.50 8.15
C ASP A 46 0.95 1.14 7.95
N LYS A 47 0.37 0.13 8.58
CA LYS A 47 0.77 -1.28 8.48
C LYS A 47 -0.41 -2.10 7.99
N GLY A 48 -0.16 -3.05 7.08
CA GLY A 48 -1.22 -3.80 6.45
C GLY A 48 -0.80 -5.11 5.82
N THR A 49 -1.76 -5.74 5.13
CA THR A 49 -1.57 -7.01 4.42
C THR A 49 -2.06 -6.91 2.98
N ILE A 50 -1.28 -7.45 2.05
CA ILE A 50 -1.66 -7.65 0.66
C ILE A 50 -1.96 -9.14 0.52
N ILE A 51 -3.15 -9.43 0.01
CA ILE A 51 -3.60 -10.79 -0.27
C ILE A 51 -3.62 -10.96 -1.78
N ILE A 52 -2.84 -11.89 -2.32
CA ILE A 52 -2.79 -12.21 -3.75
C ILE A 52 -3.41 -13.59 -3.92
N GLY A 53 -4.54 -13.67 -4.65
CA GLY A 53 -5.15 -14.91 -5.14
C GLY A 53 -5.22 -16.09 -4.15
N GLY A 54 -6.37 -16.25 -3.49
CA GLY A 54 -6.79 -17.56 -2.93
C GLY A 54 -6.02 -18.15 -1.74
N GLY A 55 -4.94 -17.53 -1.24
CA GLY A 55 -4.28 -18.02 -0.02
C GLY A 55 -3.00 -17.30 0.41
N ASP A 56 -2.25 -16.69 -0.53
CA ASP A 56 -0.97 -16.06 -0.19
C ASP A 56 -1.19 -14.65 0.38
N CYS A 57 -0.73 -14.45 1.62
CA CYS A 57 -0.85 -13.21 2.36
C CYS A 57 0.54 -12.70 2.76
N ALA A 58 0.89 -11.49 2.33
CA ALA A 58 2.12 -10.82 2.71
C ALA A 58 1.80 -9.63 3.62
N VAL A 59 2.44 -9.57 4.80
CA VAL A 59 2.42 -8.41 5.68
C VAL A 59 3.49 -7.43 5.23
N PHE A 60 3.15 -6.15 5.13
CA PHE A 60 4.09 -5.11 4.72
C PHE A 60 3.88 -3.83 5.53
N GLU A 61 4.94 -3.02 5.62
CA GLU A 61 4.91 -1.68 6.20
C GLU A 61 5.09 -0.66 5.08
N VAL A 62 4.27 0.40 5.10
CA VAL A 62 4.25 1.38 4.02
C VAL A 62 5.26 2.49 4.28
N THR A 63 6.48 2.30 3.80
CA THR A 63 7.57 3.26 4.02
C THR A 63 7.49 4.48 3.11
N SER A 64 6.96 4.33 1.89
CA SER A 64 6.74 5.46 0.97
C SER A 64 5.62 5.15 -0.02
N VAL A 65 4.86 6.18 -0.40
CA VAL A 65 3.94 6.15 -1.53
C VAL A 65 4.42 7.22 -2.50
N LYS A 66 4.80 6.81 -3.72
CA LYS A 66 5.24 7.71 -4.81
C LYS A 66 4.18 7.80 -5.91
#